data_AF-A0A8B8NWC9-F1
#
_entry.id   AF-A0A8B8NWC9-F1
#
_cell.length_a   1.000
_cell.length_b   1.000
_cell.length_c   1.000
_cell.angle_alpha   90.00
_cell.angle_beta   90.00
_cell.angle_gamma   90.00
#
_symmetry.space_group_name_H-M   'P 1'
#
loop_
_entity.id
_entity.type
_entity.pdbx_description
1 polymer ?
#
loop_
_entity_poly.entity_id
_entity_poly.type
_entity_poly.pdbx_seq_one_letter_code
_entity_poly.pdbx_strand_id
1 'polypeptide(L)'
;MYGDSATELMKHLSRDSTDLMPPYQYELIARILKENDELYAENLKTSQSVPESQKPAPEDSDNRVKNDTNGSAVVVEGGEDSDDEDKKPAPDNIDIEEKELMVMQVRHTAKLWNKRCIIVYHYERLKRLKQLRWDIGNNLPSEIVKNLSKEELEWFTKYNDNLFSYMSSLNGGRGHSAAN
;
A
#
# COMPACT_ATOMS: atom_id res chain seq x y z
N MET A 1 1.10 -18.35 2.53
CA MET A 1 0.51 -17.44 1.53
C MET A 1 0.90 -16.02 1.92
N TYR A 2 0.89 -15.05 0.99
CA TYR A 2 1.18 -13.66 1.38
C TYR A 2 0.10 -13.15 2.34
N GLY A 3 0.50 -12.37 3.33
CA GLY A 3 -0.41 -11.70 4.27
C GLY A 3 -0.95 -12.56 5.40
N ASP A 4 -0.47 -13.80 5.58
CA ASP A 4 -0.90 -14.66 6.70
C ASP A 4 -0.64 -13.97 8.05
N SER A 5 0.57 -13.43 8.25
CA SER A 5 0.95 -12.66 9.43
C SER A 5 0.07 -11.41 9.65
N ALA A 6 -0.33 -10.74 8.56
CA ALA A 6 -1.21 -9.57 8.63
C ALA A 6 -2.63 -9.95 9.06
N THR A 7 -3.16 -11.09 8.62
CA THR A 7 -4.46 -11.59 9.10
C THR A 7 -4.40 -12.00 10.56
N GLU A 8 -3.29 -12.58 11.01
CA GLU A 8 -3.08 -12.93 12.42
C GLU A 8 -3.07 -11.68 13.31
N LEU A 9 -2.39 -10.62 12.89
CA LEU A 9 -2.39 -9.32 13.57
C LEU A 9 -3.82 -8.75 13.71
N MET A 10 -4.63 -8.84 12.66
CA MET A 10 -6.03 -8.39 12.70
C MET A 10 -6.92 -9.25 13.59
N LYS A 11 -6.68 -10.57 13.64
CA LYS A 11 -7.40 -11.48 14.53
C LYS A 11 -7.11 -11.19 15.99
N HIS A 12 -5.85 -10.92 16.34
CA HIS A 12 -5.46 -10.50 17.68
C HIS A 12 -6.24 -9.25 18.12
N LEU A 13 -6.32 -8.23 17.25
CA LEU A 13 -7.09 -7.03 17.54
C LEU A 13 -8.61 -7.27 17.71
N SER A 14 -9.17 -8.21 16.95
CA SER A 14 -10.63 -8.45 16.89
C SER A 14 -11.13 -9.42 17.96
N ARG A 15 -10.32 -10.40 18.36
CA ARG A 15 -10.69 -11.41 19.37
C ARG A 15 -10.58 -10.87 20.78
N ASP A 16 -9.67 -9.92 21.01
CA ASP A 16 -9.42 -9.33 22.32
C ASP A 16 -10.33 -8.11 22.57
N SER A 17 -11.64 -8.33 22.48
CA SER A 17 -12.64 -7.34 22.91
C SER A 17 -12.79 -7.27 24.43
N THR A 18 -12.29 -8.29 25.14
CA THR A 18 -12.44 -8.43 26.59
C THR A 18 -11.36 -7.68 27.37
N ASP A 19 -10.16 -7.56 26.80
CA ASP A 19 -9.04 -6.84 27.42
C ASP A 19 -9.08 -5.36 27.01
N LEU A 20 -9.05 -4.46 28.00
CA LEU A 20 -9.00 -3.00 27.80
C LEU A 20 -7.91 -2.58 26.79
N MET A 21 -6.77 -3.27 26.81
CA MET A 21 -5.70 -3.09 25.83
C MET A 21 -4.87 -4.37 25.72
N PRO A 22 -4.87 -5.05 24.56
CA PRO A 22 -4.07 -6.26 24.36
C PRO A 22 -2.57 -5.91 24.25
N PRO A 23 -1.65 -6.86 24.46
CA PRO A 23 -0.22 -6.63 24.37
C PRO A 23 0.21 -6.22 22.96
N TYR A 24 1.19 -5.32 22.85
CA TYR A 24 1.71 -4.89 21.56
C TYR A 24 2.48 -6.01 20.85
N GLN A 25 2.07 -6.34 19.63
CA GLN A 25 2.61 -7.45 18.84
C GLN A 25 3.85 -7.07 18.00
N TYR A 26 5.01 -6.94 18.66
CA TYR A 26 6.28 -6.63 17.98
C TYR A 26 6.67 -7.66 16.93
N GLU A 27 6.55 -8.94 17.26
CA GLU A 27 6.97 -10.05 16.39
C GLU A 27 6.17 -10.12 15.10
N LEU A 28 4.83 -9.98 15.19
CA LEU A 28 3.97 -10.01 14.00
C LEU A 28 4.25 -8.82 13.09
N ILE A 29 4.44 -7.62 13.65
CA ILE A 29 4.77 -6.43 12.87
C ILE A 29 6.12 -6.61 12.17
N ALA A 30 7.13 -7.11 12.88
CA ALA A 30 8.45 -7.36 12.29
C ALA A 30 8.39 -8.37 11.13
N ARG A 31 7.61 -9.45 11.27
CA ARG A 31 7.38 -10.41 10.18
C ARG A 31 6.70 -9.78 8.96
N ILE A 32 5.66 -8.98 9.17
CA ILE A 32 4.94 -8.31 8.07
C ILE A 32 5.84 -7.30 7.35
N LEU A 33 6.68 -6.56 8.08
CA LEU A 33 7.64 -5.62 7.49
C LEU A 33 8.68 -6.36 6.66
N LYS A 34 9.24 -7.44 7.20
CA LYS A 34 10.18 -8.30 6.46
C LYS A 34 9.56 -8.85 5.18
N GLU A 35 8.33 -9.36 5.26
CA GLU A 35 7.58 -9.85 4.11
C GLU A 35 7.36 -8.74 3.06
N ASN A 36 7.03 -7.52 3.49
CA ASN A 36 6.87 -6.38 2.59
C ASN A 36 8.16 -5.98 1.88
N ASP A 37 9.30 -6.06 2.56
CA ASP A 37 10.60 -5.75 1.99
C ASP A 37 11.02 -6.83 0.98
N GLU A 38 10.75 -8.11 1.27
CA GLU A 38 10.94 -9.23 0.35
C GLU A 38 10.08 -9.07 -0.92
N LEU A 39 8.77 -8.82 -0.74
CA LEU A 39 7.83 -8.57 -1.85
C LEU A 39 8.27 -7.40 -2.73
N TYR A 40 8.78 -6.33 -2.12
CA TYR A 40 9.28 -5.17 -2.86
C TYR A 40 10.57 -5.48 -3.61
N ALA A 41 11.51 -6.18 -2.98
CA ALA A 41 12.78 -6.56 -3.61
C ALA A 41 12.55 -7.51 -4.79
N GLU A 42 11.63 -8.46 -4.68
CA GLU A 42 11.24 -9.34 -5.79
C GLU A 42 10.58 -8.56 -6.93
N ASN A 43 9.64 -7.66 -6.63
CA ASN A 43 9.01 -6.82 -7.64
C ASN A 43 9.99 -5.90 -8.35
N LEU A 44 10.96 -5.34 -7.63
CA LEU A 44 11.99 -4.49 -8.21
C LEU A 44 12.87 -5.29 -9.20
N LYS A 45 13.24 -6.53 -8.84
CA LYS A 45 13.99 -7.43 -9.74
C LYS A 45 13.20 -7.75 -10.99
N THR A 46 11.92 -8.16 -10.85
CA THR A 46 11.04 -8.44 -11.99
C THR A 46 10.87 -7.20 -12.89
N SER A 47 10.71 -6.01 -12.31
CA SER A 47 10.59 -4.76 -13.09
C SER A 47 11.86 -4.39 -13.85
N GLN A 48 13.05 -4.76 -13.35
CA GLN A 48 14.33 -4.48 -14.01
C GLN A 48 14.68 -5.50 -15.10
N SER A 49 14.11 -6.71 -15.03
CA SER A 49 14.31 -7.75 -16.04
C SER A 49 13.38 -7.61 -17.25
N VAL A 50 12.30 -6.82 -17.16
CA VAL A 50 11.47 -6.49 -18.31
C VAL A 50 12.22 -5.46 -19.18
N PRO A 51 12.69 -5.83 -20.39
CA PRO A 51 13.42 -4.90 -21.24
C PRO A 51 12.50 -3.74 -21.65
N GLU A 52 13.04 -2.52 -21.60
CA GLU A 52 12.39 -1.26 -21.93
C GLU A 52 12.01 -1.20 -23.42
N SER A 53 10.98 -1.94 -23.82
CA SER A 53 10.51 -2.04 -25.20
C SER A 53 9.34 -1.09 -25.49
N GLN A 54 8.99 -0.22 -24.55
CA GLN A 54 7.87 0.72 -24.71
C GLN A 54 8.11 2.04 -23.96
N LYS A 55 9.19 2.73 -24.29
CA LYS A 55 9.16 4.19 -24.29
C LYS A 55 8.54 4.61 -25.63
N PRO A 56 7.30 5.15 -25.68
CA PRO A 56 6.91 5.89 -26.87
C PRO A 56 7.93 7.02 -27.06
N ALA A 57 8.52 7.09 -28.26
CA ALA A 57 9.39 8.18 -28.65
C ALA A 57 8.68 9.51 -28.40
N PRO A 58 9.39 10.59 -28.02
CA PRO A 58 8.78 11.90 -27.92
C PRO A 58 8.25 12.26 -29.32
N GLU A 59 6.93 12.37 -29.45
CA GLU A 59 6.29 12.83 -30.67
C GLU A 59 6.66 14.31 -30.89
N ASP A 60 7.67 14.53 -31.73
CA ASP A 60 7.98 15.84 -32.29
C ASP A 60 6.92 16.20 -33.34
N SER A 61 6.15 17.24 -33.01
CA SER A 61 5.55 18.26 -33.89
C SER A 61 4.60 17.83 -35.02
N ASP A 62 3.38 18.35 -34.92
CA ASP A 62 2.58 18.95 -36.01
C ASP A 62 2.80 18.37 -37.41
N ASN A 63 1.89 17.50 -37.85
CA ASN A 63 1.57 17.42 -39.27
C ASN A 63 0.08 17.66 -39.53
N ARG A 64 -0.18 18.94 -39.75
CA ARG A 64 -1.40 19.55 -40.27
C ARG A 64 -1.93 18.79 -41.48
N VAL A 65 -3.15 18.30 -41.34
CA VAL A 65 -4.04 17.81 -42.40
C VAL A 65 -3.96 18.72 -43.65
N LYS A 66 -3.60 18.13 -44.78
CA LYS A 66 -4.01 18.57 -46.12
C LYS A 66 -4.39 17.34 -46.94
N ASN A 67 -5.67 16.99 -46.89
CA ASN A 67 -6.33 16.34 -48.02
C ASN A 67 -6.38 17.35 -49.17
N ASP A 68 -6.19 16.87 -50.41
CA ASP A 68 -6.94 17.31 -51.59
C ASP A 68 -6.64 16.38 -52.79
N THR A 69 -7.64 15.54 -53.10
CA THR A 69 -8.21 15.21 -54.43
C THR A 69 -7.35 14.98 -55.70
N ASN A 70 -7.55 13.77 -56.24
CA ASN A 70 -8.05 13.41 -57.60
C ASN A 70 -7.12 13.14 -58.80
N GLY A 71 -7.37 11.96 -59.41
CA GLY A 71 -7.22 11.62 -60.84
C GLY A 71 -5.84 11.04 -61.21
N SER A 72 -5.67 10.01 -62.03
CA SER A 72 -6.52 9.37 -63.03
C SER A 72 -5.82 8.09 -63.54
N ALA A 73 -6.62 7.04 -63.78
CA ALA A 73 -6.55 5.97 -64.79
C ALA A 73 -5.21 5.32 -65.26
N VAL A 74 -5.24 3.98 -65.37
CA VAL A 74 -5.08 3.13 -66.59
C VAL A 74 -4.35 1.79 -66.31
N VAL A 75 -5.11 0.69 -66.39
CA VAL A 75 -4.91 -0.63 -67.09
C VAL A 75 -3.44 -1.11 -67.34
N VAL A 76 -3.00 -2.34 -67.04
CA VAL A 76 -3.18 -3.62 -67.81
C VAL A 76 -2.33 -4.75 -67.16
N GLU A 77 -2.96 -5.93 -66.99
CA GLU A 77 -2.57 -7.36 -67.13
C GLU A 77 -1.21 -7.98 -66.73
N GLY A 78 -1.31 -9.26 -66.30
CA GLY A 78 -0.30 -10.35 -66.34
C GLY A 78 0.43 -10.56 -65.01
N GLY A 79 0.68 -11.76 -64.46
CA GLY A 79 0.55 -13.16 -64.87
C GLY A 79 1.51 -13.98 -63.98
N GLU A 80 1.03 -15.11 -63.45
CA GLU A 80 1.72 -16.35 -63.04
C GLU A 80 2.81 -16.40 -61.94
N ASP A 81 2.67 -17.47 -61.13
CA ASP A 81 3.66 -18.28 -60.38
C ASP A 81 4.66 -17.63 -59.41
N SER A 82 4.58 -18.01 -58.13
CA SER A 82 5.42 -19.09 -57.57
C SER A 82 5.30 -19.16 -56.05
N ASP A 83 5.58 -20.36 -55.53
CA ASP A 83 5.51 -20.80 -54.14
C ASP A 83 6.17 -19.83 -53.14
N ASP A 84 5.47 -19.49 -52.05
CA ASP A 84 6.13 -18.96 -50.86
C ASP A 84 5.49 -19.51 -49.58
N GLU A 85 6.37 -20.18 -48.85
CA GLU A 85 6.29 -20.93 -47.60
C GLU A 85 5.17 -20.56 -46.60
N ASP A 86 4.58 -21.61 -46.03
CA ASP A 86 3.94 -21.60 -44.72
C ASP A 86 4.81 -20.88 -43.69
N LYS A 87 4.58 -19.57 -43.51
CA LYS A 87 5.14 -18.79 -42.42
C LYS A 87 4.46 -19.25 -41.13
N LYS A 88 5.02 -20.31 -40.54
CA LYS A 88 4.75 -20.78 -39.19
C LYS A 88 4.64 -19.55 -38.27
N PRO A 89 3.53 -19.34 -37.55
CA PRO A 89 3.44 -18.23 -36.62
C PRO A 89 4.55 -18.39 -35.59
N ALA A 90 5.37 -17.35 -35.43
CA ALA A 90 6.45 -17.32 -34.46
C ALA A 90 5.87 -17.60 -33.04
N PRO A 91 6.55 -18.40 -32.20
CA PRO A 91 6.01 -18.81 -30.91
C PRO A 91 6.01 -17.66 -29.89
N ASP A 92 4.86 -17.44 -29.27
CA ASP A 92 4.59 -17.23 -27.83
C ASP A 92 5.42 -16.24 -26.99
N ASN A 93 6.17 -15.30 -27.57
CA ASN A 93 6.93 -14.33 -26.78
C ASN A 93 6.07 -13.30 -26.02
N ILE A 94 4.81 -13.12 -26.41
CA ILE A 94 3.88 -12.13 -25.81
C ILE A 94 3.34 -12.63 -24.46
N ASP A 95 3.27 -13.95 -24.25
CA ASP A 95 2.64 -14.58 -23.09
C ASP A 95 3.53 -14.59 -21.83
N ILE A 96 4.84 -14.34 -21.99
CA ILE A 96 5.81 -14.32 -20.88
C ILE A 96 5.78 -12.97 -20.15
N GLU A 97 5.70 -11.87 -20.90
CA GLU A 97 5.65 -10.51 -20.35
C GLU A 97 4.35 -10.25 -19.58
N GLU A 98 3.22 -10.77 -20.07
CA GLU A 98 1.93 -10.67 -19.38
C GLU A 98 1.92 -11.46 -18.05
N LYS A 99 2.53 -12.65 -18.02
CA LYS A 99 2.68 -13.46 -16.80
C LYS A 99 3.53 -12.77 -15.73
N GLU A 100 4.66 -12.17 -16.12
CA GLU A 100 5.51 -11.40 -15.19
C GLU A 100 4.78 -10.18 -14.62
N LEU A 101 3.98 -9.50 -15.46
CA LEU A 101 3.14 -8.38 -15.03
C LEU A 101 2.06 -8.82 -14.03
N MET A 102 1.40 -9.96 -14.26
CA MET A 102 0.44 -10.53 -13.31
C MET A 102 1.09 -10.85 -11.95
N VAL A 103 2.27 -11.49 -11.94
CA VAL A 103 3.00 -11.82 -10.70
C VAL A 103 3.37 -10.54 -9.95
N MET A 104 3.83 -9.51 -10.66
CA MET A 104 4.17 -8.21 -10.06
C MET A 104 2.95 -7.56 -9.38
N GLN A 105 1.79 -7.58 -10.05
CA GLN A 105 0.54 -7.05 -9.52
C GLN A 105 0.09 -7.78 -8.25
N VAL A 106 0.20 -9.11 -8.23
CA VAL A 106 -0.15 -9.93 -7.05
C VAL A 106 0.72 -9.53 -5.85
N ARG A 107 2.05 -9.50 -6.03
CA ARG A 107 3.00 -9.09 -4.98
C ARG A 107 2.77 -7.65 -4.52
N HIS A 108 2.50 -6.73 -5.45
CA HIS A 108 2.21 -5.33 -5.11
C HIS A 108 0.92 -5.21 -4.29
N THR A 109 -0.12 -5.95 -4.66
CA THR A 109 -1.39 -5.98 -3.94
C THR A 109 -1.21 -6.57 -2.54
N ALA A 110 -0.44 -7.65 -2.41
CA ALA A 110 -0.10 -8.22 -1.10
C ALA A 110 0.64 -7.22 -0.20
N LYS A 111 1.62 -6.48 -0.75
CA LYS A 111 2.32 -5.43 -0.01
C LYS A 111 1.38 -4.33 0.50
N LEU A 112 0.46 -3.87 -0.36
CA LEU A 112 -0.54 -2.88 0.02
C LEU A 112 -1.49 -3.39 1.11
N TRP A 113 -1.87 -4.66 1.03
CA TRP A 113 -2.69 -5.32 2.06
C TRP A 113 -1.98 -5.33 3.41
N ASN A 114 -0.73 -5.79 3.45
CA ASN A 114 0.10 -5.79 4.65
C ASN A 114 0.26 -4.39 5.27
N LYS A 115 0.52 -3.38 4.43
CA LYS A 115 0.58 -1.98 4.87
C LYS A 115 -0.75 -1.52 5.49
N ARG A 116 -1.88 -1.85 4.86
CA ARG A 116 -3.22 -1.50 5.37
C ARG A 116 -3.46 -2.14 6.73
N CYS A 117 -3.16 -3.43 6.91
CA CYS A 117 -3.34 -4.13 8.17
C CYS A 117 -2.50 -3.52 9.31
N ILE A 118 -1.24 -3.16 9.05
CA ILE A 118 -0.39 -2.47 10.04
C ILE A 118 -1.01 -1.13 10.46
N ILE A 119 -1.44 -0.31 9.49
CA ILE A 119 -2.04 1.00 9.79
C ILE A 119 -3.32 0.84 10.62
N VAL A 120 -4.19 -0.08 10.23
CA VAL A 120 -5.45 -0.34 10.96
C VAL A 120 -5.16 -0.81 12.38
N TYR A 121 -4.19 -1.70 12.57
CA TYR A 121 -3.79 -2.18 13.89
C TYR A 121 -3.35 -1.03 14.80
N HIS A 122 -2.46 -0.16 14.33
CA HIS A 122 -2.04 1.01 15.10
C HIS A 122 -3.17 1.98 15.36
N TYR A 123 -3.99 2.28 14.35
CA TYR A 123 -5.09 3.22 14.47
C TYR A 123 -6.09 2.79 15.54
N GLU A 124 -6.51 1.53 15.54
CA GLU A 124 -7.45 1.01 16.53
C GLU A 124 -6.86 1.01 17.94
N ARG A 125 -5.56 0.70 18.10
CA ARG A 125 -4.89 0.80 19.41
C ARG A 125 -4.83 2.23 19.93
N LEU A 126 -4.46 3.19 19.10
CA LEU A 126 -4.43 4.61 19.47
C LEU A 126 -5.83 5.16 19.78
N LYS A 127 -6.85 4.68 19.08
CA LYS A 127 -8.26 5.01 19.34
C LYS A 127 -8.70 4.51 20.73
N ARG A 128 -8.37 3.26 21.08
CA ARG A 128 -8.60 2.73 22.45
C ARG A 128 -7.83 3.53 23.49
N LEU A 129 -6.56 3.88 23.22
CA LEU A 129 -5.71 4.66 24.12
C LEU A 129 -6.26 6.07 24.38
N LYS A 130 -6.79 6.73 23.32
CA LYS A 130 -7.51 8.00 23.45
C LYS A 130 -8.72 7.85 24.36
N GLN A 131 -9.48 6.76 24.22
CA GLN A 131 -10.66 6.51 25.03
C GLN A 131 -10.30 6.29 26.51
N LEU A 132 -9.23 5.54 26.79
CA LEU A 132 -8.69 5.36 28.15
C LEU A 132 -8.37 6.69 28.85
N ARG A 133 -7.91 7.71 28.11
CA ARG A 133 -7.67 9.05 28.68
C ARG A 133 -8.95 9.70 29.23
N TRP A 134 -10.09 9.44 28.59
CA TRP A 134 -11.38 9.99 29.02
C TRP A 134 -12.06 9.12 30.08
N ASP A 135 -11.78 7.82 30.10
CA ASP A 135 -12.37 6.88 31.06
C ASP A 135 -11.62 6.86 32.41
N ILE A 136 -10.28 6.81 32.39
CA ILE A 136 -9.43 6.65 33.59
C ILE A 136 -8.71 7.96 33.95
N GLY A 137 -8.43 8.80 32.95
CA GLY A 137 -7.69 10.05 33.15
C GLY A 137 -6.21 9.96 32.75
N ASN A 138 -5.37 10.78 33.37
CA ASN A 138 -3.97 10.95 32.97
C ASN A 138 -3.07 9.75 33.35
N ASN A 139 -3.40 9.07 34.46
CA ASN A 139 -2.52 8.05 35.04
C ASN A 139 -3.00 6.66 34.61
N LEU A 140 -2.26 6.03 33.71
CA LEU A 140 -2.54 4.67 33.24
C LEU A 140 -2.10 3.62 34.29
N PRO A 141 -2.93 2.58 34.55
CA PRO A 141 -2.52 1.43 35.35
C PRO A 141 -1.28 0.73 34.76
N SER A 142 -0.43 0.19 35.63
CA SER A 142 0.83 -0.46 35.23
C SER A 142 0.61 -1.70 34.34
N GLU A 143 -0.55 -2.35 34.43
CA GLU A 143 -0.95 -3.47 33.58
C GLU A 143 -1.09 -3.04 32.11
N ILE A 144 -1.71 -1.87 31.86
CA ILE A 144 -1.90 -1.33 30.52
C ILE A 144 -0.56 -0.83 29.96
N VAL A 145 0.25 -0.15 30.79
CA VAL A 145 1.57 0.37 30.41
C VAL A 145 2.50 -0.73 29.90
N LYS A 146 2.44 -1.95 30.48
CA LYS A 146 3.23 -3.11 30.02
C LYS A 146 2.80 -3.61 28.64
N ASN A 147 1.55 -3.37 28.25
CA ASN A 147 0.97 -3.81 26.97
C ASN A 147 1.15 -2.79 25.84
N LEU A 148 1.68 -1.60 26.16
CA LEU A 148 1.91 -0.51 25.23
C LEU A 148 3.32 -0.57 24.63
N SER A 149 3.44 -0.11 23.39
CA SER A 149 4.76 0.18 22.82
C SER A 149 5.35 1.46 23.41
N LYS A 150 6.68 1.62 23.32
CA LYS A 150 7.36 2.85 23.74
C LYS A 150 6.84 4.07 22.97
N GLU A 151 6.59 3.90 21.69
CA GLU A 151 6.08 4.93 20.78
C GLU A 151 4.62 5.28 21.11
N GLU A 152 3.80 4.30 21.49
CA GLU A 152 2.43 4.54 21.95
C GLU A 152 2.40 5.31 23.27
N LEU A 153 3.31 5.02 24.19
CA LEU A 153 3.45 5.75 25.45
C LEU A 153 3.90 7.20 25.21
N GLU A 154 4.89 7.42 24.33
CA GLU A 154 5.32 8.76 23.95
C GLU A 154 4.17 9.55 23.29
N TRP A 155 3.40 8.90 22.42
CA TRP A 155 2.22 9.48 21.81
C TRP A 155 1.17 9.88 22.86
N PHE A 156 0.92 9.03 23.86
CA PHE A 156 -0.03 9.31 24.93
C PHE A 156 0.37 10.51 25.78
N THR A 157 1.66 10.60 26.16
CA THR A 157 2.19 11.76 26.90
C THR A 157 1.98 13.05 26.10
N LYS A 158 2.33 13.05 24.80
CA LYS A 158 2.09 14.22 23.93
C LYS A 158 0.60 14.55 23.80
N TYR A 159 -0.26 13.53 23.73
CA TYR A 159 -1.71 13.74 23.69
C TYR A 159 -2.22 14.40 24.97
N ASN A 160 -1.72 13.97 26.14
CA ASN A 160 -2.06 14.56 27.42
C ASN A 160 -1.59 16.01 27.56
N ASP A 161 -0.37 16.32 27.13
CA ASP A 161 0.18 17.68 27.17
C ASP A 161 -0.63 18.62 26.27
N ASN A 162 -1.00 18.16 25.08
CA ASN A 162 -1.86 18.91 24.16
C ASN A 162 -3.25 19.14 24.74
N LEU A 163 -3.84 18.11 25.35
CA LEU A 163 -5.15 18.20 25.98
C LEU A 163 -5.13 19.14 27.19
N PHE A 164 -4.09 19.06 28.01
CA PHE A 164 -3.89 19.94 29.16
C PHE A 164 -3.72 21.40 28.72
N SER A 165 -2.91 21.65 27.68
CA SER A 165 -2.74 22.98 27.08
C SER A 165 -4.06 23.53 26.56
N TYR A 166 -4.84 22.69 25.88
CA TYR A 166 -6.17 23.05 25.39
C TYR A 166 -7.13 23.40 26.54
N MET A 167 -7.28 22.53 27.54
CA MET A 167 -8.13 22.78 28.71
C MET A 167 -7.71 24.03 29.51
N SER A 168 -6.40 24.28 29.62
CA SER A 168 -5.87 25.47 30.30
C SER A 168 -6.17 26.77 29.54
N SER A 169 -6.13 26.71 28.20
CA SER A 169 -6.47 27.86 27.34
C SER A 169 -7.96 28.21 27.37
N LEU A 170 -8.85 27.21 27.43
CA LEU A 170 -10.30 27.41 27.51
C LEU A 170 -10.74 28.09 28.82
N ASN A 171 -10.06 27.79 29.93
CA ASN A 171 -10.42 28.30 31.24
C ASN A 171 -9.81 29.68 31.55
N GLY A 172 -9.25 30.38 30.56
CA GLY A 172 -8.73 31.75 30.73
C GLY A 172 -7.67 31.88 31.83
N GLY A 173 -6.87 30.83 32.08
CA GLY A 173 -5.89 30.80 33.17
C GLY A 173 -6.46 30.55 34.57
N ARG A 174 -7.75 30.22 34.72
CA ARG A 174 -8.34 29.79 36.01
C ARG A 174 -8.65 28.31 35.98
N GLY A 175 -7.63 27.49 36.21
CA GLY A 175 -7.76 26.03 36.30
C GLY A 175 -8.71 25.61 37.43
N HIS A 176 -9.76 24.87 37.10
CA HIS A 176 -10.43 24.00 38.06
C HIS A 176 -9.80 22.61 37.94
N SER A 177 -8.96 22.28 38.92
CA SER A 177 -8.72 20.89 39.28
C SER A 177 -10.04 20.35 39.84
N ALA A 178 -10.83 19.68 39.02
CA ALA A 178 -11.89 18.82 39.53
C ALA A 178 -11.22 17.56 40.09
N ALA A 179 -10.64 17.69 41.27
CA ALA A 179 -10.28 16.57 42.12
C ALA A 179 -11.57 16.11 42.82
N ASN A 180 -12.02 14.90 42.47
CA ASN A 180 -12.73 13.99 43.35
C ASN A 180 -11.92 12.69 43.35
#